data_AF-A0A7A6UI38-F1
#
_entry.id   AF-A0A7A6UI38-F1
#
_cell.length_a   1.000
_cell.length_b   1.000
_cell.length_c   1.000
_cell.angle_alpha   90.00
_cell.angle_beta   90.00
_cell.angle_gamma   90.00
#
_symmetry.space_group_name_H-M   'P 1'
#
loop_
_entity.id
_entity.type
_entity.pdbx_description
1 polymer ?
#
loop_
_entity_poly.entity_id
_entity_poly.type
_entity_poly.pdbx_seq_one_letter_code
_entity_poly.pdbx_strand_id
1 'polypeptide(L)'
;DAQLRFLCEAGFSAGDAVNALMTISYFTVGAVLEEQAGGTVEQAPLSPLLRAAIDAFDEAGPDAAFEQGLAVIVDGLAKRRLVVRNVEGPRKGDD
;
A
#
# COMPACT_ATOMS: atom_id res chain seq x y z
N ASP A 1 12.75 0.95 -17.74
CA ASP A 1 11.29 0.71 -17.73
C ASP A 1 10.90 -0.72 -17.28
N ALA A 2 11.83 -1.58 -16.85
CA ALA A 2 11.55 -2.99 -16.51
C ALA A 2 10.40 -3.18 -15.49
N GLN A 3 10.35 -2.38 -14.43
CA GLN A 3 9.26 -2.43 -13.43
C GLN A 3 7.90 -2.03 -14.03
N LEU A 4 7.90 -1.00 -14.88
CA LEU A 4 6.70 -0.56 -15.58
C LEU A 4 6.20 -1.65 -16.53
N ARG A 5 7.12 -2.22 -17.32
CA ARG A 5 6.80 -3.32 -18.24
C ARG A 5 6.25 -4.54 -17.51
N PHE A 6 6.87 -4.93 -16.40
CA PHE A 6 6.39 -6.03 -15.56
C PHE A 6 4.95 -5.82 -15.06
N LEU A 7 4.62 -4.62 -14.58
CA LEU A 7 3.26 -4.31 -14.13
C LEU A 7 2.26 -4.27 -15.31
N CYS A 8 2.67 -3.74 -16.46
CA CYS A 8 1.85 -3.79 -17.67
C CYS A 8 1.57 -5.22 -18.13
N GLU A 9 2.59 -6.09 -18.14
CA GLU A 9 2.46 -7.52 -18.42
C GLU A 9 1.55 -8.23 -17.40
N ALA A 10 1.56 -7.77 -16.15
CA ALA A 10 0.65 -8.24 -15.12
C ALA A 10 -0.81 -7.75 -15.30
N GLY A 11 -1.08 -6.83 -16.23
CA GLY A 11 -2.43 -6.37 -16.58
C GLY A 11 -2.80 -4.97 -16.08
N PHE A 12 -1.82 -4.15 -15.66
CA PHE A 12 -2.05 -2.74 -15.37
C PHE A 12 -1.96 -1.88 -16.64
N SER A 13 -2.67 -0.77 -16.68
CA SER A 13 -2.37 0.29 -17.64
C SER A 13 -1.03 0.95 -17.28
N ALA A 14 -0.36 1.59 -18.25
CA ALA A 14 0.89 2.31 -17.96
C ALA A 14 0.70 3.41 -16.89
N GLY A 15 -0.45 4.10 -16.90
CA GLY A 15 -0.78 5.10 -15.89
C GLY A 15 -0.96 4.50 -14.50
N ASP A 16 -1.70 3.38 -14.40
CA ASP A 16 -1.90 2.70 -13.11
C ASP A 16 -0.60 2.09 -12.58
N ALA A 17 0.26 1.59 -13.47
CA ALA A 17 1.56 1.04 -13.09
C ALA A 17 2.49 2.12 -12.52
N VAL A 18 2.55 3.32 -13.13
CA VAL A 18 3.29 4.45 -12.56
C VAL A 18 2.70 4.86 -11.21
N ASN A 19 1.38 4.97 -11.12
CA ASN A 19 0.71 5.31 -9.85
C ASN A 19 1.03 4.29 -8.76
N ALA A 20 1.01 2.99 -9.06
CA ALA A 20 1.38 1.93 -8.13
C ALA A 20 2.81 2.09 -7.60
N LEU A 21 3.77 2.31 -8.50
CA LEU A 21 5.18 2.51 -8.13
C LEU A 21 5.35 3.75 -7.24
N MET A 22 4.71 4.87 -7.58
CA MET A 22 4.79 6.11 -6.80
C MET A 22 4.11 5.97 -5.44
N THR A 23 2.94 5.32 -5.36
CA THR A 23 2.25 5.07 -4.09
C THR A 23 3.12 4.24 -3.13
N ILE A 24 3.71 3.15 -3.61
CA ILE A 24 4.60 2.31 -2.78
C ILE A 24 5.84 3.12 -2.35
N SER A 25 6.42 3.92 -3.24
CA SER A 25 7.57 4.77 -2.91
C SER A 25 7.24 5.80 -1.84
N TYR A 26 6.12 6.51 -1.96
CA TYR A 26 5.73 7.53 -0.98
C TYR A 26 5.40 6.91 0.38
N PHE A 27 4.70 5.79 0.39
CA PHE A 27 4.44 5.05 1.62
C PHE A 27 5.74 4.62 2.31
N THR A 28 6.67 4.03 1.55
CA THR A 28 7.94 3.54 2.10
C THR A 28 8.79 4.67 2.67
N VAL A 29 8.93 5.77 1.92
CA VAL A 29 9.68 6.94 2.40
C VAL A 29 9.01 7.56 3.63
N GLY A 30 7.68 7.68 3.62
CA GLY A 30 6.93 8.19 4.78
C GLY A 30 7.13 7.34 6.02
N ALA A 31 6.99 6.01 5.91
CA ALA A 31 7.20 5.09 7.02
C ALA A 31 8.61 5.22 7.63
N VAL A 32 9.64 5.28 6.78
CA VAL A 32 11.03 5.44 7.22
C VAL A 32 11.25 6.79 7.91
N LEU A 33 10.65 7.88 7.41
CA LEU A 33 10.78 9.20 8.04
C LEU A 33 10.12 9.23 9.43
N GLU A 34 8.96 8.61 9.59
CA GLU A 34 8.27 8.52 10.89
C GLU A 34 9.07 7.67 11.89
N GLU A 35 9.63 6.54 11.45
CA GLU A 35 10.49 5.69 12.28
C GLU A 35 11.75 6.44 12.73
N GLN A 36 12.40 7.16 11.80
CA GLN A 36 13.61 7.94 12.10
C GLN A 36 13.33 9.19 12.94
N ALA A 37 12.11 9.75 12.87
CA ALA A 37 11.69 10.86 13.73
C ALA A 37 11.55 10.43 15.20
N GLY A 38 11.44 9.12 15.49
CA GLY A 38 11.44 8.58 16.85
C GLY A 38 10.29 9.10 17.71
N GLY A 39 9.13 9.38 17.09
CA GLY A 39 8.03 10.12 17.69
C GLY A 39 7.56 9.55 19.03
N THR A 40 7.98 10.16 20.14
CA THR A 40 7.30 9.99 21.43
C THR A 40 6.04 10.83 21.40
N VAL A 41 4.88 10.20 21.19
CA VAL A 41 3.59 10.89 21.33
C VAL A 41 3.52 11.41 22.76
N GLU A 42 3.45 12.73 22.95
CA GLU A 42 3.18 13.32 24.25
C GLU A 42 1.74 12.97 24.63
N GLN A 43 1.60 12.05 25.58
CA GLN A 43 0.34 11.38 25.90
C GLN A 43 -0.56 12.31 26.71
N ALA A 44 -1.31 13.17 26.02
CA ALA A 44 -2.57 13.69 26.56
C ALA A 44 -3.44 12.49 27.03
N PRO A 45 -4.33 12.65 28.03
CA PRO A 45 -5.12 11.54 28.53
C PRO A 45 -5.95 10.92 27.40
N LEU A 46 -5.58 9.71 26.98
CA LEU A 46 -6.26 8.96 25.94
C LEU A 46 -7.49 8.25 26.48
N SER A 47 -8.51 8.08 25.64
CA SER A 47 -9.61 7.16 25.94
C SER A 47 -9.10 5.71 26.01
N PRO A 48 -9.77 4.81 26.75
CA PRO A 48 -9.35 3.41 26.85
C PRO A 48 -9.22 2.70 25.49
N LEU A 49 -10.11 3.01 24.54
CA LEU A 49 -10.05 2.44 23.19
C LEU A 49 -8.80 2.90 22.43
N LEU A 50 -8.48 4.20 22.50
CA LEU A 50 -7.32 4.75 21.80
C LEU A 50 -6.01 4.27 22.42
N ARG A 51 -5.95 4.15 23.76
CA ARG A 51 -4.83 3.53 24.48
C ARG A 51 -4.58 2.11 23.98
N ALA A 52 -5.62 1.26 23.98
CA ALA A 52 -5.49 -0.13 23.56
C ALA A 52 -5.04 -0.26 22.09
N ALA A 53 -5.50 0.63 21.21
CA ALA A 53 -5.09 0.63 19.81
C ALA A 53 -3.61 1.02 19.63
N ILE A 54 -3.13 2.03 20.37
CA ILE A 54 -1.72 2.44 20.34
C ILE A 54 -0.83 1.36 20.94
N ASP A 55 -1.21 0.80 22.10
CA ASP A 55 -0.43 -0.25 22.75
C ASP A 55 -0.28 -1.48 21.84
N ALA A 56 -1.36 -1.88 21.14
CA ALA A 56 -1.32 -2.98 20.18
C ALA A 56 -0.46 -2.67 18.93
N PHE A 57 -0.46 -1.41 18.49
CA PHE A 57 0.37 -0.96 17.37
C PHE A 57 1.86 -0.93 17.75
N ASP A 58 2.18 -0.40 18.95
CA ASP A 58 3.54 -0.35 19.49
C ASP A 58 4.09 -1.77 19.77
N GLU A 59 3.26 -2.68 20.28
CA GLU A 59 3.63 -4.08 20.53
C GLU A 59 3.98 -4.82 19.23
N ALA A 60 3.27 -4.53 18.13
CA ALA A 60 3.58 -5.13 16.82
C ALA A 60 4.92 -4.64 16.26
N GLY A 61 5.30 -3.40 16.55
CA GLY A 61 6.55 -2.78 16.13
C GLY A 61 6.54 -2.24 14.69
N PRO A 62 7.56 -1.44 14.33
CA PRO A 62 7.59 -0.68 13.08
C PRO A 62 7.60 -1.56 11.83
N ASP A 63 8.35 -2.67 11.83
CA ASP A 63 8.42 -3.61 10.70
C ASP A 63 7.04 -4.23 10.39
N ALA A 64 6.33 -4.68 11.44
CA ALA A 64 5.02 -5.29 11.27
C ALA A 64 3.99 -4.27 10.79
N ALA A 65 4.04 -3.03 11.30
CA ALA A 65 3.19 -1.94 10.85
C ALA A 65 3.44 -1.57 9.37
N PHE A 66 4.72 -1.53 8.95
CA PHE A 66 5.09 -1.31 7.56
C PHE A 66 4.54 -2.40 6.64
N GLU A 67 4.77 -3.68 6.97
CA GLU A 67 4.28 -4.82 6.18
C GLU A 67 2.76 -4.85 6.09
N GLN A 68 2.06 -4.53 7.18
CA GLN A 68 0.60 -4.44 7.18
C GLN A 68 0.09 -3.33 6.25
N GLY A 69 0.72 -2.14 6.28
CA GLY A 69 0.38 -1.05 5.38
C GLY A 69 0.67 -1.38 3.91
N LEU A 70 1.80 -2.03 3.64
CA LEU A 70 2.17 -2.47 2.30
C LEU A 70 1.18 -3.52 1.76
N ALA A 71 0.75 -4.47 2.58
CA ALA A 71 -0.24 -5.46 2.19
C ALA A 71 -1.58 -4.81 1.80
N VAL A 72 -2.05 -3.82 2.57
CA VAL A 72 -3.27 -3.06 2.24
C VAL A 72 -3.15 -2.36 0.88
N ILE A 73 -1.99 -1.76 0.58
CA ILE A 73 -1.74 -1.11 -0.71
C ILE A 73 -1.76 -2.15 -1.84
N VAL A 74 -1.02 -3.25 -1.69
CA VAL A 74 -0.92 -4.32 -2.71
C VAL A 74 -2.29 -4.94 -2.99
N ASP A 75 -3.08 -5.22 -1.95
CA ASP A 75 -4.45 -5.72 -2.10
C ASP A 75 -5.36 -4.74 -2.84
N GLY A 76 -5.23 -3.45 -2.55
CA GLY A 76 -5.95 -2.39 -3.27
C GLY A 76 -5.59 -2.32 -4.75
N LEU A 77 -4.29 -2.42 -5.07
CA LEU A 77 -3.79 -2.45 -6.44
C LEU A 77 -4.26 -3.70 -7.19
N ALA A 78 -4.22 -4.87 -6.54
CA ALA A 78 -4.68 -6.13 -7.10
C ALA A 78 -6.17 -6.07 -7.48
N LYS A 79 -7.00 -5.43 -6.66
CA LYS A 79 -8.43 -5.21 -6.96
C LYS A 79 -8.62 -4.27 -8.15
N ARG A 80 -7.87 -3.16 -8.23
CA ARG A 80 -7.95 -2.22 -9.36
C ARG A 80 -7.58 -2.86 -10.69
N ARG A 81 -6.57 -3.73 -10.69
CA ARG A 81 -6.20 -4.56 -11.86
C ARG A 81 -7.37 -5.39 -12.39
N LEU A 82 -8.17 -5.99 -11.51
CA LEU A 82 -9.32 -6.82 -11.89
C LEU A 82 -10.45 -5.99 -12.52
N VAL A 83 -10.67 -4.77 -12.02
CA VAL A 83 -11.70 -3.86 -12.55
C VAL A 83 -11.39 -3.47 -13.99
N VAL A 84 -10.13 -3.11 -14.30
CA VAL A 84 -9.73 -2.75 -15.67
C VAL A 84 -9.93 -3.92 -16.65
N ARG A 85 -9.55 -5.15 -16.26
CA ARG A 85 -9.81 -6.34 -17.09
C ARG A 85 -11.29 -6.59 -17.36
N ASN A 86 -12.15 -6.35 -16.37
CA ASN A 86 -13.60 -6.54 -16.53
C ASN A 86 -14.25 -5.45 -17.39
N VAL A 87 -13.68 -4.23 -17.40
CA VAL A 87 -14.15 -3.12 -18.25
C VAL A 87 -13.69 -3.28 -19.70
N GLU A 88 -12.49 -3.80 -19.94
CA GLU A 88 -11.96 -3.99 -21.30
C GLU A 88 -12.40 -5.29 -21.99
N GLY A 89 -12.95 -6.28 -21.25
CA GLY A 89 -13.51 -7.52 -21.78
C GLY A 89 -12.49 -8.44 -22.49
N PRO A 90 -12.84 -9.71 -22.79
CA PRO A 90 -12.01 -10.53 -23.67
C PRO A 90 -11.97 -9.85 -25.04
N ARG A 91 -10.78 -9.59 -25.60
CA ARG A 91 -10.68 -9.12 -26.98
C ARG A 91 -11.30 -10.18 -27.87
N LYS A 92 -12.40 -9.82 -28.52
CA LYS A 92 -13.08 -10.63 -29.54
C LYS A 92 -12.05 -10.96 -30.63
N GLY A 93 -11.58 -12.21 -30.67
CA GLY A 93 -10.50 -12.61 -31.58
C GLY A 93 -9.97 -14.04 -31.45
N ASP A 94 -10.31 -14.78 -30.41
CA ASP A 94 -10.03 -16.23 -30.35
C ASP A 94 -11.27 -17.00 -30.82
N ASP A 95 -11.42 -17.09 -32.15
CA ASP A 95 -12.17 -18.16 -32.85
C ASP A 95 -11.16 -19.02 -33.62
#